data_AF-A0A1M3LZV1-F1
#
_entry.id   AF-A0A1M3LZV1-F1
#
_cell.length_a   1.000
_cell.length_b   1.000
_cell.length_c   1.000
_cell.angle_alpha   90.00
_cell.angle_beta   90.00
_cell.angle_gamma   90.00
#
_symmetry.space_group_name_H-M   'P 1'
#
loop_
_entity.id
_entity.type
_entity.pdbx_description
1 polymer ?
#
loop_
_entity_poly.entity_id
_entity_poly.type
_entity_poly.pdbx_seq_one_letter_code
_entity_poly.pdbx_strand_id
1 'polypeptide(L)' 'MTDLSTDLIEGADQIAIFMYGDAKKRRRVYHLAETSSLPVFRLGNILCARKSTLLAWIAEQEKAA' A
#
# COMPACT_ATOMS: atom_id res chain seq x y z
N MET A 1 -7.93 3.31 -18.94
CA MET A 1 -8.63 2.04 -18.65
C MET A 1 -7.79 1.34 -17.59
N THR A 2 -8.21 1.39 -16.33
CA THR A 2 -7.43 0.84 -15.21
C THR A 2 -7.85 -0.61 -15.03
N ASP A 3 -6.98 -1.54 -15.40
CA ASP A 3 -7.23 -2.97 -15.18
C ASP A 3 -6.96 -3.30 -13.71
N LEU A 4 -7.91 -3.99 -13.05
CA LEU A 4 -7.78 -4.47 -11.67
C LEU A 4 -6.46 -5.22 -11.45
N SER A 5 -6.05 -5.99 -12.46
CA SER A 5 -4.83 -6.80 -12.44
C SER A 5 -3.57 -5.95 -12.29
N THR A 6 -3.57 -4.74 -12.85
CA THR A 6 -2.42 -3.81 -12.80
C THR A 6 -2.43 -2.91 -11.57
N ASP A 7 -3.60 -2.74 -10.96
CA ASP A 7 -3.84 -1.88 -9.81
C ASP A 7 -3.64 -2.61 -8.47
N LEU A 8 -3.81 -3.93 -8.45
CA LEU A 8 -3.55 -4.76 -7.28
C LEU A 8 -2.04 -4.92 -7.05
N ILE A 9 -1.60 -4.71 -5.81
CA ILE A 9 -0.26 -5.07 -5.34
C ILE A 9 -0.37 -6.07 -4.20
N GLU A 10 0.43 -7.12 -4.28
CA GLU A 10 0.40 -8.25 -3.38
C GLU A 10 1.72 -8.36 -2.62
N GLY A 11 1.63 -8.50 -1.31
CA GLY A 11 2.77 -8.62 -0.41
C GLY A 11 3.33 -7.28 0.05
N ALA A 12 3.82 -7.26 1.29
CA ALA A 12 4.44 -6.09 1.89
C ALA A 12 5.70 -5.63 1.14
N ASP A 13 6.38 -6.52 0.43
CA ASP A 13 7.57 -6.18 -0.37
C ASP A 13 7.18 -5.32 -1.58
N GLN A 14 6.13 -5.68 -2.30
CA GLN A 14 5.64 -4.88 -3.44
C GLN A 14 5.06 -3.55 -2.99
N ILE A 15 4.35 -3.53 -1.86
CA ILE A 15 3.88 -2.28 -1.24
C ILE A 15 5.07 -1.41 -0.83
N ALA A 16 6.15 -2.00 -0.29
CA ALA A 16 7.34 -1.25 0.09
C ALA A 16 8.11 -0.70 -1.12
N ILE A 17 8.21 -1.46 -2.20
CA ILE A 17 8.76 -0.98 -3.47
C ILE A 17 7.92 0.18 -3.99
N PHE A 18 6.58 0.05 -3.98
CA PHE A 18 5.67 1.09 -4.46
C PHE A 18 5.77 2.38 -3.65
N MET A 19 5.77 2.30 -2.32
CA MET A 19 5.78 3.48 -1.44
C MET A 19 7.18 4.07 -1.21
N TYR A 20 8.23 3.25 -1.25
CA TYR A 20 9.56 3.67 -0.79
C TYR A 20 10.71 3.35 -1.76
N GLY A 21 10.43 2.70 -2.89
CA GLY A 21 11.43 2.24 -3.85
C GLY A 21 12.34 1.12 -3.36
N ASP A 22 12.04 0.50 -2.20
CA ASP A 22 12.92 -0.50 -1.58
C ASP A 22 12.13 -1.56 -0.79
N ALA A 23 12.21 -2.81 -1.25
CA ALA A 23 11.58 -3.97 -0.62
C ALA A 23 12.05 -4.20 0.83
N LYS A 24 13.26 -3.78 1.21
CA LYS A 24 13.79 -3.95 2.57
C LYS A 24 12.96 -3.20 3.61
N LYS A 25 12.15 -2.23 3.19
CA LYS A 25 11.25 -1.44 4.05
C LYS A 25 9.91 -2.13 4.33
N ARG A 26 9.72 -3.41 3.98
CA ARG A 26 8.49 -4.19 4.29
C ARG A 26 8.03 -4.13 5.74
N ARG A 27 8.95 -4.05 6.71
CA ARG A 27 8.60 -3.91 8.14
C ARG A 27 7.88 -2.59 8.44
N ARG A 28 8.22 -1.51 7.72
CA ARG A 28 7.53 -0.23 7.85
C ARG A 28 6.11 -0.32 7.30
N VAL A 29 5.90 -1.09 6.23
CA VAL A 29 4.57 -1.35 5.68
C VAL A 29 3.70 -2.09 6.70
N TYR A 30 4.20 -3.15 7.32
CA TYR A 30 3.45 -3.85 8.38
C TYR A 30 3.14 -2.95 9.57
N HIS A 31 4.14 -2.18 10.02
CA HIS A 31 3.92 -1.23 11.09
C HIS A 31 2.84 -0.22 10.74
N LEU A 32 2.89 0.40 9.56
CA LEU A 32 1.86 1.34 9.11
C LEU A 32 0.50 0.67 8.93
N ALA A 33 0.45 -0.58 8.46
CA ALA A 33 -0.80 -1.33 8.36
C ALA A 33 -1.46 -1.57 9.72
N GLU A 34 -0.68 -1.63 10.80
CA GLU A 34 -1.15 -1.84 12.17
C GLU A 34 -1.42 -0.52 12.92
N THR A 35 -0.61 0.51 12.68
CA THR A 35 -0.63 1.76 13.47
C THR A 35 -1.29 2.94 12.76
N SER A 36 -1.51 2.85 11.44
CA SER A 36 -2.09 3.93 10.65
C SER A 36 -3.26 3.43 9.81
N SER A 37 -4.08 4.36 9.32
CA SER A 37 -5.21 4.09 8.43
C SER A 37 -4.79 3.80 6.99
N LEU A 38 -3.67 3.08 6.80
CA LEU A 38 -3.16 2.71 5.49
C LEU A 38 -4.20 1.82 4.79
N PRO A 39 -4.62 2.12 3.54
CA PRO A 39 -5.67 1.40 2.84
C PRO A 39 -5.16 0.08 2.26
N VAL A 40 -4.89 -0.88 3.15
CA VAL A 40 -4.48 -2.26 2.84
C VAL A 40 -5.56 -3.24 3.29
N PHE A 41 -5.61 -4.40 2.65
CA PHE A 41 -6.52 -5.49 2.99
C PHE A 41 -5.80 -6.83 2.91
N ARG A 42 -6.33 -7.87 3.55
CA ARG A 42 -5.76 -9.22 3.48
C ARG A 42 -6.55 -10.10 2.53
N LEU A 43 -5.84 -10.85 1.68
CA LEU A 43 -6.38 -11.90 0.84
C LEU A 43 -5.73 -13.21 1.27
N GLY A 44 -6.42 -13.94 2.16
CA GLY A 44 -5.81 -15.04 2.91
C GLY A 44 -4.70 -14.54 3.84
N ASN A 45 -3.49 -15.08 3.66
CA ASN A 45 -2.30 -14.67 4.43
C ASN A 45 -1.48 -13.55 3.76
N ILE A 46 -1.90 -13.07 2.59
CA ILE A 46 -1.17 -12.05 1.82
C ILE A 46 -1.76 -10.68 2.12
N LEU A 47 -0.88 -9.71 2.43
CA LEU A 47 -1.25 -8.30 2.55
C LEU A 47 -1.28 -7.68 1.17
N CYS A 48 -2.43 -7.14 0.77
CA CYS A 48 -2.64 -6.53 -0.53
C CYS A 48 -3.03 -5.06 -0.38
N ALA A 49 -2.79 -4.30 -1.43
CA ALA A 49 -3.29 -2.93 -1.56
C ALA A 49 -3.67 -2.66 -3.01
N ARG A 50 -4.41 -1.56 -3.23
CA ARG A 50 -4.60 -1.01 -4.57
C ARG A 50 -3.74 0.23 -4.73
N LYS A 51 -2.98 0.31 -5.83
CA LYS A 51 -2.12 1.47 -6.14
C LYS A 51 -2.94 2.75 -6.20
N SER A 52 -4.07 2.73 -6.90
CA SER A 52 -4.98 3.86 -7.01
C SER A 52 -5.49 4.35 -5.66
N THR A 53 -5.87 3.43 -4.76
CA THR A 53 -6.33 3.76 -3.41
C THR A 53 -5.20 4.31 -2.56
N LEU A 54 -4.00 3.74 -2.63
CA LEU A 54 -2.82 4.29 -1.93
C LEU A 54 -2.49 5.70 -2.40
N LEU A 55 -2.51 5.97 -3.72
CA LEU A 55 -2.26 7.31 -4.26
C LEU A 55 -3.31 8.32 -3.80
N ALA A 56 -4.59 7.95 -3.85
CA ALA A 56 -5.67 8.80 -3.37
C ALA A 56 -5.54 9.09 -1.87
N TRP A 57 -5.17 8.09 -1.07
CA TRP A 57 -4.95 8.25 0.35
C TRP A 57 -3.75 9.15 0.66
N ILE A 58 -2.62 8.98 -0.03
CA ILE A 58 -1.44 9.86 0.12
C ILE A 58 -1.84 11.32 -0.19
N ALA A 59 -2.53 11.55 -1.31
CA ALA A 59 -2.97 12.88 -1.69
C ALA A 59 -3.91 13.52 -0.65
N GLU A 60 -4.72 12.71 0.04
CA GLU A 60 -5.57 13.21 1.13
C GLU A 60 -4.76 13.54 2.38
N GLN A 61 -3.76 12.73 2.73
CA GLN A 61 -2.85 13.05 3.84
C GLN A 61 -2.06 14.34 3.57
N GLU A 62 -1.62 14.57 2.33
CA GLU A 62 -0.89 15.77 1.92
C GLU A 62 -1.75 17.04 1.99
N LYS A 63 -3.07 16.94 1.80
CA LYS A 63 -4.00 18.07 1.94
C LYS A 63 -4.32 18.43 3.38
N ALA A 64 -4.25 17.45 4.28
CA ALA A 64 -4.54 17.62 5.69
C ALA A 64 -3.34 18.13 6.51
N ALA A 65 -2.15 18.20 5.91
CA ALA A 65 -0.90 18.71 6.49
C ALA A 65 -0.75 20.22 6.26
#